data_AF-A0A522SKY8-F1
#
_entry.id   AF-A0A522SKY8-F1
#
_cell.length_a   1.000
_cell.length_b   1.000
_cell.length_c   1.000
_cell.angle_alpha   90.00
_cell.angle_beta   90.00
_cell.angle_gamma   90.00
#
_symmetry.space_group_name_H-M   'P 1'
#
loop_
_entity.id
_entity.type
_entity.pdbx_description
1 polymer ?
#
loop_
_entity_poly.entity_id
_entity_poly.type
_entity_poly.pdbx_seq_one_letter_code
_entity_poly.pdbx_strand_id
1 'polypeptide(L)'
;MLPQAEDHAEFFAQLADAVRKQNGSATVFLVQAMSPTEQETLISRFQADRAREYDEFAERSRGFLDEIAKETGLQKFTFAELEEIEDDLNKLSAWLTKIKARDFFPNARIQEASEQFETCGAALSAFAEEVYAHEGVNAPTENDAGPLDANGRKHAAKHPGRRQHG
;
A
#
# COMPACT_ATOMS: atom_id res chain seq x y z
N MET A 1 -13.22 -18.55 17.47
CA MET A 1 -13.79 -17.48 18.30
C MET A 1 -13.40 -16.16 17.70
N LEU A 2 -14.34 -15.23 17.54
CA LEU A 2 -14.07 -13.82 17.21
C LEU A 2 -14.66 -12.95 18.32
N PRO A 3 -14.14 -11.74 18.56
CA PRO A 3 -14.76 -10.78 19.47
C PRO A 3 -16.20 -10.45 19.04
N GLN A 4 -17.06 -10.10 19.99
CA GLN A 4 -18.44 -9.76 19.66
C GLN A 4 -18.49 -8.46 18.85
N ALA A 5 -19.03 -8.55 17.63
CA ALA A 5 -19.30 -7.45 16.73
C ALA A 5 -20.48 -7.85 15.82
N GLU A 6 -21.18 -6.88 15.24
CA GLU A 6 -22.34 -7.10 14.37
C GLU A 6 -21.97 -7.95 13.15
N ASP A 7 -20.95 -7.54 12.40
CA ASP A 7 -20.44 -8.27 11.23
C ASP A 7 -20.05 -9.73 11.55
N HIS A 8 -19.45 -9.96 12.72
CA HIS A 8 -19.08 -11.32 13.14
C HIS A 8 -20.31 -12.17 13.45
N ALA A 9 -21.32 -11.58 14.09
CA ALA A 9 -22.57 -12.26 14.39
C ALA A 9 -23.32 -12.65 13.11
N GLU A 10 -23.40 -11.71 12.15
CA GLU A 10 -23.98 -11.98 10.83
C GLU A 10 -23.22 -13.07 10.08
N PHE A 11 -21.89 -12.99 10.05
CA PHE A 11 -21.04 -13.99 9.42
C PHE A 11 -21.28 -15.39 10.00
N PHE A 12 -21.30 -15.53 11.33
CA PHE A 12 -21.57 -16.83 11.97
C PHE A 12 -22.99 -17.32 11.71
N ALA A 13 -23.99 -16.43 11.66
CA ALA A 13 -25.37 -16.79 11.33
C ALA A 13 -25.48 -17.33 9.89
N GLN A 14 -24.90 -16.62 8.93
CA GLN A 14 -24.87 -17.05 7.52
C GLN A 14 -24.15 -18.39 7.34
N LEU A 15 -23.02 -18.57 8.03
CA LEU A 15 -22.26 -19.82 8.00
C LEU A 15 -23.06 -20.98 8.59
N ALA A 16 -23.71 -20.77 9.75
CA ALA A 16 -24.55 -21.80 10.38
C ALA A 16 -25.72 -22.20 9.48
N ASP A 17 -26.34 -21.24 8.80
CA ASP A 17 -27.42 -21.51 7.85
C ASP A 17 -26.93 -22.23 6.59
N ALA A 18 -25.75 -21.89 6.06
CA ALA A 18 -25.14 -22.60 4.93
C ALA A 18 -24.85 -24.07 5.26
N VAL A 19 -24.40 -24.37 6.48
CA VAL A 19 -24.19 -25.75 6.96
C VAL A 19 -25.52 -26.50 7.07
N ARG A 20 -26.55 -25.87 7.67
CA ARG A 20 -27.88 -26.48 7.84
C ARG A 20 -28.57 -26.75 6.50
N LYS A 21 -28.41 -25.87 5.51
CA LYS A 21 -28.93 -26.06 4.14
C LYS A 21 -28.32 -27.27 3.42
N GLN A 22 -27.14 -27.74 3.86
CA GLN A 22 -26.47 -28.93 3.34
C GLN A 22 -26.73 -30.18 4.20
N ASN A 23 -27.82 -30.18 4.98
CA ASN A 23 -28.17 -31.23 5.93
C ASN A 23 -27.12 -31.49 7.03
N GLY A 24 -26.23 -30.53 7.28
CA GLY A 24 -25.33 -30.53 8.43
C GLY A 24 -25.98 -29.96 9.70
N SER A 25 -25.23 -29.99 10.81
CA SER A 25 -25.62 -29.35 12.08
C SER A 25 -24.63 -28.24 12.43
N ALA A 26 -25.15 -27.12 12.93
CA ALA A 26 -24.35 -25.98 13.38
C ALA A 26 -25.00 -25.33 14.61
N THR A 27 -24.17 -24.88 15.55
CA THR A 27 -24.58 -24.13 16.74
C THR A 27 -23.59 -23.00 16.97
N VAL A 28 -24.09 -21.80 17.25
CA VAL A 28 -23.29 -20.61 17.54
C VAL A 28 -23.51 -20.23 18.99
N PHE A 29 -22.42 -19.98 19.72
CA PHE A 29 -22.46 -19.56 21.12
C PHE A 29 -21.94 -18.14 21.26
N LEU A 30 -22.65 -17.32 22.02
CA LEU A 30 -22.11 -16.09 22.58
C LEU A 30 -21.52 -16.42 23.96
N VAL A 31 -20.23 -16.15 24.15
CA VAL A 31 -19.51 -16.46 25.38
C VAL A 31 -19.02 -15.16 26.01
N GLN A 32 -19.12 -15.06 27.32
CA GLN A 32 -18.59 -13.95 28.12
C GLN A 32 -17.55 -14.49 29.10
N ALA A 33 -16.50 -13.70 29.35
CA ALA A 33 -15.51 -14.03 30.38
C ALA A 33 -16.18 -14.04 31.77
N MET A 34 -15.75 -14.93 32.65
CA MET A 34 -16.32 -15.05 34.00
C MET A 34 -15.74 -14.01 34.97
N SER A 35 -14.61 -13.39 34.62
CA SER A 35 -14.00 -12.29 35.38
C SER A 35 -13.24 -11.29 34.50
N PRO A 36 -12.98 -10.06 35.00
CA PRO A 36 -12.12 -9.09 34.32
C PRO A 36 -10.72 -9.64 33.99
N THR A 37 -10.11 -10.40 34.89
CA THR A 37 -8.78 -11.01 34.67
C THR A 37 -8.78 -12.01 33.51
N GLU A 38 -9.83 -12.80 33.36
CA GLU A 38 -9.98 -13.72 32.21
C GLU A 38 -10.16 -12.93 30.90
N GLN A 39 -10.93 -11.85 30.93
CA GLN A 39 -11.10 -10.97 29.76
C GLN A 39 -9.76 -10.35 29.34
N GLU A 40 -8.99 -9.81 30.29
CA GLU A 40 -7.65 -9.26 30.04
C GLU A 40 -6.70 -10.31 29.46
N THR A 41 -6.77 -11.55 29.97
CA THR A 41 -5.98 -12.68 29.45
C THR A 41 -6.34 -13.00 27.99
N LEU A 42 -7.62 -12.97 27.63
CA LEU A 42 -8.07 -13.18 26.26
C LEU A 42 -7.60 -12.04 25.34
N ILE A 43 -7.80 -10.79 25.74
CA ILE A 43 -7.34 -9.61 24.98
C ILE A 43 -5.83 -9.69 24.73
N SER A 44 -5.06 -10.01 25.77
CA SER A 44 -3.60 -10.13 25.68
C SER A 44 -3.16 -11.18 24.66
N ARG A 45 -3.90 -12.28 24.51
CA ARG A 45 -3.62 -13.30 23.49
C ARG A 45 -3.86 -12.78 22.07
N PHE A 46 -4.98 -12.10 21.83
CA PHE A 46 -5.23 -11.46 20.53
C PHE A 46 -4.15 -10.43 20.19
N GLN A 47 -3.75 -9.62 21.16
CA GLN A 47 -2.68 -8.63 20.99
C GLN A 47 -1.33 -9.28 20.72
N ALA A 48 -1.01 -10.40 21.37
CA ALA A 48 0.23 -11.14 21.11
C ALA A 48 0.25 -11.76 19.70
N ASP A 49 -0.90 -12.22 19.19
CA ASP A 49 -1.01 -12.72 17.82
C ASP A 49 -0.79 -11.60 16.79
N ARG A 50 -1.40 -10.43 17.02
CA ARG A 50 -1.21 -9.24 16.16
C ARG A 50 0.21 -8.69 16.25
N ALA A 51 0.81 -8.69 17.43
CA ALA A 51 2.18 -8.24 17.64
C ALA A 51 3.18 -9.00 16.76
N ARG A 52 3.04 -10.32 16.65
CA ARG A 52 3.90 -11.15 15.78
C ARG A 52 3.78 -10.76 14.30
N GLU A 53 2.55 -10.52 13.82
CA GLU A 53 2.34 -10.07 12.44
C GLU A 53 2.91 -8.66 12.19
N TYR A 54 2.81 -7.75 13.17
CA TYR A 54 3.43 -6.43 13.08
C TYR A 54 4.97 -6.49 13.13
N ASP A 55 5.54 -7.41 13.92
CA ASP A 55 6.99 -7.64 13.94
C ASP A 55 7.49 -8.14 12.57
N GLU A 56 6.78 -9.09 11.95
CA GLU A 56 7.10 -9.54 10.58
C GLU A 56 6.88 -8.44 9.54
N PHE A 57 5.86 -7.59 9.72
CA PHE A 57 5.65 -6.42 8.86
C PHE A 57 6.83 -5.47 8.92
N ALA A 58 7.31 -5.14 10.12
CA ALA A 58 8.46 -4.29 10.32
C ALA A 58 9.75 -4.85 9.70
N GLU A 59 9.94 -6.18 9.75
CA GLU A 59 11.05 -6.84 9.07
C GLU A 59 10.96 -6.68 7.55
N ARG A 60 9.79 -6.93 6.95
CA ARG A 60 9.63 -6.77 5.49
C ARG A 60 9.73 -5.31 5.04
N SER A 61 9.19 -4.36 5.81
CA SER A 61 9.37 -2.93 5.53
C SER A 61 10.85 -2.54 5.54
N ARG A 62 11.65 -3.11 6.45
CA ARG A 62 13.10 -2.87 6.46
C ARG A 62 13.79 -3.48 5.24
N GLY A 63 13.45 -4.71 4.88
CA GLY A 63 13.95 -5.35 3.67
C GLY A 63 13.62 -4.56 2.40
N PHE A 64 12.42 -3.99 2.32
CA PHE A 64 12.01 -3.09 1.23
C PHE A 64 12.89 -1.83 1.16
N LEU A 65 13.12 -1.18 2.31
CA LEU A 65 13.98 0.01 2.38
C LEU A 65 15.43 -0.32 2.02
N ASP A 66 15.94 -1.47 2.47
CA ASP A 66 17.29 -1.94 2.14
C ASP A 66 17.44 -2.21 0.63
N GLU A 67 16.41 -2.73 -0.03
CA GLU A 67 16.41 -2.95 -1.48
C GLU A 67 16.43 -1.62 -2.25
N ILE A 68 15.58 -0.65 -1.87
CA ILE A 68 15.64 0.71 -2.46
C ILE A 68 17.03 1.31 -2.30
N ALA A 69 17.62 1.22 -1.10
CA ALA A 69 18.96 1.74 -0.83
C ALA A 69 20.03 1.05 -1.69
N LYS A 70 19.91 -0.26 -1.90
CA LYS A 70 20.79 -1.04 -2.77
C LYS A 70 20.66 -0.60 -4.22
N GLU A 71 19.46 -0.53 -4.78
CA GLU A 71 19.27 -0.14 -6.19
C GLU A 71 19.67 1.32 -6.45
N THR A 72 19.42 2.21 -5.48
CA THR A 72 19.92 3.60 -5.48
C THR A 72 21.44 3.64 -5.51
N GLY A 73 22.11 2.86 -4.65
CA GLY A 73 23.57 2.78 -4.60
C GLY A 73 24.20 2.19 -5.87
N LEU A 74 23.47 1.31 -6.57
CA LEU A 74 23.84 0.78 -7.88
C LEU A 74 23.45 1.70 -9.04
N GLN A 75 22.81 2.85 -8.77
CA GLN A 75 22.30 3.81 -9.75
C GLN A 75 21.39 3.19 -10.81
N LYS A 76 20.59 2.18 -10.44
CA LYS A 76 19.65 1.52 -11.35
C LYS A 76 18.34 2.28 -11.46
N PHE A 77 18.44 3.52 -11.91
CA PHE A 77 17.31 4.41 -12.10
C PHE A 77 16.64 4.14 -13.44
N THR A 78 15.79 3.10 -13.49
CA THR A 78 15.04 2.70 -14.69
C THR A 78 13.57 2.51 -14.34
N PHE A 79 12.68 2.67 -15.34
CA PHE A 79 11.25 2.44 -15.15
C PHE A 79 10.91 1.01 -14.72
N ALA A 80 11.67 0.02 -15.21
CA ALA A 80 11.44 -1.37 -14.86
C ALA A 80 11.70 -1.63 -13.37
N GLU A 81 12.78 -1.07 -12.82
CA GLU A 81 13.09 -1.17 -11.38
C GLU A 81 12.06 -0.38 -10.55
N LEU A 82 11.61 0.78 -11.02
CA LEU A 82 10.54 1.53 -10.37
C LEU A 82 9.23 0.73 -10.28
N GLU A 83 8.79 0.12 -11.38
CA GLU A 83 7.56 -0.68 -11.44
C GLU A 83 7.64 -1.89 -10.49
N GLU A 84 8.79 -2.55 -10.40
CA GLU A 84 9.00 -3.67 -9.47
C GLU A 84 8.87 -3.23 -8.00
N ILE A 85 9.48 -2.09 -7.64
CA ILE A 85 9.40 -1.57 -6.26
C ILE A 85 7.99 -1.06 -5.94
N GLU A 86 7.28 -0.45 -6.91
CA GLU A 86 5.86 -0.07 -6.76
C GLU A 86 4.99 -1.29 -6.45
N ASP A 87 5.19 -2.40 -7.17
CA ASP A 87 4.49 -3.66 -6.92
C ASP A 87 4.78 -4.22 -5.52
N ASP A 88 6.02 -4.11 -5.05
CA ASP A 88 6.39 -4.54 -3.71
C ASP A 88 5.77 -3.67 -2.60
N LEU A 89 5.71 -2.35 -2.80
CA LEU A 89 5.00 -1.46 -1.87
C LEU A 89 3.50 -1.79 -1.84
N ASN A 90 2.90 -2.09 -2.99
CA ASN A 90 1.49 -2.51 -3.08
C ASN A 90 1.24 -3.81 -2.30
N LYS A 91 2.16 -4.79 -2.36
CA LYS A 91 2.09 -6.02 -1.55
C LYS A 91 2.16 -5.71 -0.06
N LEU A 92 3.05 -4.81 0.38
CA LEU A 92 3.12 -4.36 1.78
C LEU A 92 1.82 -3.68 2.23
N SER A 93 1.28 -2.76 1.43
CA SER A 93 0.02 -2.06 1.69
C SER A 93 -1.16 -3.03 1.87
N ALA A 94 -1.30 -3.98 0.93
CA ALA A 94 -2.33 -5.00 0.98
C ALA A 94 -2.18 -5.90 2.21
N TRP A 95 -0.96 -6.20 2.63
CA TRP A 95 -0.71 -7.00 3.82
C TRP A 95 -1.04 -6.23 5.10
N LEU A 96 -0.58 -4.98 5.25
CA LEU A 96 -0.89 -4.14 6.42
C LEU A 96 -2.41 -3.97 6.59
N THR A 97 -3.12 -3.74 5.50
CA THR A 97 -4.60 -3.66 5.49
C THR A 97 -5.22 -4.95 6.07
N LYS A 98 -4.71 -6.12 5.66
CA LYS A 98 -5.18 -7.41 6.18
C LYS A 98 -4.84 -7.60 7.67
N ILE A 99 -3.67 -7.14 8.14
CA ILE A 99 -3.31 -7.20 9.57
C ILE A 99 -4.28 -6.32 10.38
N LYS A 100 -4.48 -5.06 9.96
CA LYS A 100 -5.41 -4.11 10.60
C LYS A 100 -6.84 -4.66 10.67
N ALA A 101 -7.33 -5.29 9.61
CA ALA A 101 -8.66 -5.90 9.59
C ALA A 101 -8.84 -7.05 10.60
N ARG A 102 -7.75 -7.70 11.02
CA ARG A 102 -7.76 -8.75 12.05
C ARG A 102 -7.39 -8.24 13.44
N ASP A 103 -7.03 -6.96 13.57
CA ASP A 103 -6.64 -6.36 14.85
C ASP A 103 -7.86 -5.83 15.58
N PHE A 104 -8.47 -6.71 16.37
CA PHE A 104 -9.66 -6.40 17.14
C PHE A 104 -9.38 -5.62 18.43
N PHE A 105 -8.12 -5.58 18.87
CA PHE A 105 -7.71 -4.94 20.13
C PHE A 105 -6.43 -4.11 19.93
N PRO A 106 -6.50 -3.06 19.08
CA PRO A 106 -5.32 -2.33 18.66
C PRO A 106 -4.59 -1.68 19.83
N ASN A 107 -3.27 -1.61 19.70
CA ASN A 107 -2.36 -0.91 20.61
C ASN A 107 -1.36 -0.07 19.79
N ALA A 108 -0.30 0.45 20.42
CA ALA A 108 0.69 1.31 19.75
C ALA A 108 1.29 0.72 18.46
N ARG A 109 1.34 -0.61 18.31
CA ARG A 109 1.95 -1.28 17.15
C ARG A 109 1.26 -0.97 15.82
N ILE A 110 -0.05 -0.69 15.82
CA ILE A 110 -0.75 -0.29 14.58
C ILE A 110 -0.21 1.03 14.04
N GLN A 111 0.13 1.96 14.95
CA GLN A 111 0.66 3.27 14.61
C GLN A 111 2.11 3.13 14.14
N GLU A 112 2.94 2.39 14.87
CA GLU A 112 4.33 2.10 14.48
C GLU A 112 4.42 1.47 13.09
N ALA A 113 3.58 0.47 12.79
CA ALA A 113 3.53 -0.15 11.47
C ALA A 113 3.05 0.80 10.38
N SER A 114 2.12 1.72 10.70
CA SER A 114 1.66 2.73 9.75
C SER A 114 2.78 3.73 9.45
N GLU A 115 3.51 4.20 10.45
CA GLU A 115 4.66 5.10 10.29
C GLU A 115 5.81 4.46 9.48
N GLN A 116 6.07 3.18 9.71
CA GLN A 116 7.03 2.42 8.89
C GLN A 116 6.58 2.31 7.43
N PHE A 117 5.29 2.09 7.18
CA PHE A 117 4.75 2.05 5.83
C PHE A 117 4.83 3.41 5.13
N GLU A 118 4.52 4.51 5.82
CA GLU A 118 4.72 5.87 5.29
C GLU A 118 6.19 6.13 4.94
N THR A 119 7.12 5.65 5.77
CA THR A 119 8.57 5.74 5.48
C THR A 119 8.94 4.98 4.20
N CYS A 120 8.35 3.81 3.97
CA CYS A 120 8.53 3.05 2.72
C CYS A 120 8.00 3.84 1.51
N GLY A 121 6.82 4.46 1.64
CA GLY A 121 6.24 5.29 0.59
C GLY A 121 7.09 6.52 0.25
N ALA A 122 7.65 7.18 1.27
CA ALA A 122 8.57 8.30 1.07
C ALA A 122 9.86 7.88 0.36
N ALA A 123 10.43 6.72 0.71
CA ALA A 123 11.62 6.19 0.05
C ALA A 123 11.36 5.86 -1.42
N LEU A 124 10.23 5.23 -1.75
CA LEU A 124 9.83 4.98 -3.13
C LEU A 124 9.63 6.29 -3.91
N SER A 125 8.99 7.30 -3.30
CA SER A 125 8.78 8.60 -3.94
C SER A 125 10.11 9.25 -4.33
N ALA A 126 11.10 9.23 -3.43
CA ALA A 126 12.44 9.74 -3.73
C ALA A 126 13.15 8.94 -4.83
N PHE A 127 13.03 7.60 -4.83
CA PHE A 127 13.59 6.77 -5.88
C PHE A 127 12.94 7.07 -7.25
N ALA A 128 11.63 7.28 -7.28
CA ALA A 128 10.90 7.64 -8.49
C ALA A 128 11.36 8.99 -9.07
N GLU A 129 11.62 10.00 -8.24
CA GLU A 129 12.16 11.29 -8.67
C GLU A 129 13.51 11.13 -9.40
N GLU A 130 14.40 10.28 -8.89
CA GLU A 130 15.69 9.99 -9.55
C GLU A 130 15.52 9.24 -10.87
N VAL A 131 14.58 8.28 -10.95
CA VAL A 131 14.23 7.59 -12.19
C VAL A 131 13.74 8.58 -13.25
N TYR A 132 12.81 9.47 -12.89
CA TYR A 132 12.29 10.48 -13.82
C TYR A 132 13.38 11.44 -14.30
N ALA A 133 14.26 11.88 -13.40
CA ALA A 133 15.39 12.73 -13.76
C ALA A 133 16.36 12.04 -14.73
N HIS A 134 16.67 10.75 -14.50
CA HIS A 134 17.62 9.99 -15.31
C HIS A 134 17.05 9.60 -16.70
N GLU A 135 15.77 9.29 -16.77
CA GLU A 135 15.07 8.95 -18.02
C GLU A 135 14.67 10.19 -18.85
N GLY A 136 15.04 11.40 -18.38
CA GLY A 136 14.78 12.66 -19.08
C GLY A 136 13.32 13.12 -19.06
N VAL A 137 12.51 12.54 -18.16
CA VAL A 137 11.11 12.93 -17.93
C VAL A 137 11.09 13.96 -16.81
N ASN A 138 11.48 15.19 -17.11
CA ASN A 138 11.15 16.29 -16.22
C ASN A 138 9.65 16.56 -16.30
N ALA A 139 8.98 16.74 -15.16
CA ALA A 139 7.62 17.27 -15.12
C ALA A 139 7.54 18.50 -16.04
N PRO A 140 6.47 18.66 -16.84
CA PRO A 140 6.41 19.72 -17.84
C PRO A 140 6.60 21.06 -17.14
N THR A 141 7.77 21.68 -17.33
CA THR A 141 8.00 23.04 -16.90
C THR A 141 7.01 23.91 -17.69
N GLU A 142 6.30 24.82 -17.01
CA GLU A 142 5.32 25.76 -17.59
C GLU A 142 5.87 26.65 -18.75
N ASN A 143 7.11 26.46 -19.18
CA ASN A 143 7.76 27.20 -20.26
C ASN A 143 7.53 26.65 -21.68
N ASP A 144 6.77 25.55 -21.87
CA ASP A 144 6.38 25.10 -23.21
C ASP A 144 5.12 25.80 -23.75
N ALA A 145 4.57 26.75 -22.99
CA ALA A 145 3.62 27.73 -23.49
C ALA A 145 4.40 28.88 -24.18
N GLY A 146 4.82 28.65 -25.43
CA GLY A 146 5.21 29.74 -26.31
C GLY A 146 4.10 30.82 -26.34
N PRO A 147 4.43 32.13 -26.47
CA PRO A 147 3.47 33.20 -26.28
C PRO A 147 2.22 32.99 -27.13
N LEU A 148 1.06 32.87 -26.48
CA LEU A 148 -0.23 32.85 -27.16
C LEU A 148 -0.43 34.22 -27.81
N ASP A 149 -0.55 34.24 -29.14
CA ASP A 149 -1.03 35.42 -29.84
C ASP A 149 -2.52 35.61 -29.54
N ALA A 150 -2.99 36.86 -29.59
CA ALA A 150 -4.32 37.26 -29.14
C ALA A 150 -5.48 36.72 -30.00
N ASN A 151 -5.28 35.67 -30.82
CA ASN A 151 -6.32 35.16 -31.71
C ASN A 151 -6.30 33.63 -31.97
N GLY A 152 -5.53 32.84 -31.21
CA GLY A 152 -5.76 31.40 -31.08
C GLY A 152 -5.67 30.56 -32.36
N ARG A 153 -4.69 30.79 -33.24
CA ARG A 153 -4.41 29.90 -34.38
C ARG A 153 -2.94 29.50 -34.46
N LYS A 154 -2.68 28.19 -34.54
CA LYS A 154 -1.33 27.65 -34.74
C LYS A 154 -0.82 27.99 -36.16
N HIS A 155 0.28 28.72 -36.25
CA HIS A 155 0.95 28.98 -37.53
C HIS A 155 1.70 27.74 -38.01
N ALA A 156 1.40 27.31 -39.24
CA ALA A 156 2.15 26.27 -39.95
C ALA A 156 3.58 26.75 -40.29
N ALA A 157 4.57 25.91 -40.03
CA ALA A 157 5.97 26.17 -40.33
C ALA A 157 6.20 26.36 -41.85
N LYS A 158 6.79 27.49 -42.25
CA LYS A 158 7.28 27.73 -43.61
C LYS A 158 8.57 26.95 -43.85
N HIS A 159 8.57 26.06 -44.84
CA HIS A 159 9.78 25.44 -45.38
C HIS A 159 10.74 26.51 -45.95
N PRO A 160 12.07 26.41 -45.71
CA PRO A 160 13.03 27.27 -46.40
C PRO A 160 13.34 26.73 -47.80
N GLY A 161 13.24 27.62 -48.79
CA GLY A 161 13.49 27.34 -50.20
C GLY A 161 14.94 26.95 -50.49
N ARG A 162 15.10 25.96 -51.38
CA ARG A 162 16.38 25.57 -51.98
C ARG A 162 16.68 26.50 -53.16
N ARG A 163 17.87 27.11 -53.14
CA ARG A 163 18.41 27.95 -54.22
C ARG A 163 18.80 27.10 -55.44
N GLN A 164 18.58 27.65 -56.62
CA GLN A 164 18.99 27.13 -57.93
C GLN A 164 20.52 27.24 -58.14
N HIS A 165 21.09 26.24 -58.81
CA HIS A 165 22.28 26.37 -59.66
C HIS A 165 22.13 25.43 -60.86
N GLY A 166 22.27 25.96 -62.07
CA GLY A 166 22.22 25.24 -63.35
C GLY A 166 21.24 25.87 -64.33
#